data_AF-A0A9E4Q0Q8-F1
#
_entry.id   AF-A0A9E4Q0Q8-F1
#
_cell.length_a   1.000
_cell.length_b   1.000
_cell.length_c   1.000
_cell.angle_alpha   90.00
_cell.angle_beta   90.00
_cell.angle_gamma   90.00
#
_symmetry.space_group_name_H-M   'P 1'
#
loop_
_entity.id
_entity.type
_entity.pdbx_description
1 polymer ?
#
loop_
_entity_poly.entity_id
_entity_poly.type
_entity_poly.pdbx_seq_one_letter_code
_entity_poly.pdbx_strand_id
1 'polypeptide(L)'
;NYNVAVSEDNGHVVFLRRIVPGGADKSYGVHVARMAGIPGSVVNRAWEYLSYLEAQGTGKVGSRAGKGSPRRAEPHQQLPLMQMTPAVIEELLGMDVSSITPLEAINRLYELKEKAKADSEM
;
A
#
# COMPACT_ATOMS: atom_id res chain seq x y z
N ASN A 1 14.13 -2.28 -23.49
CA ASN A 1 14.29 -2.88 -22.15
C ASN A 1 14.45 -4.37 -22.27
N TYR A 2 15.23 -4.95 -21.37
CA TYR A 2 15.41 -6.39 -21.21
C TYR A 2 15.17 -6.74 -19.74
N ASN A 3 14.68 -7.96 -19.47
CA ASN A 3 14.46 -8.48 -18.13
C ASN A 3 15.01 -9.92 -18.01
N VAL A 4 15.03 -10.46 -16.79
CA VAL A 4 15.38 -11.86 -16.53
C VAL A 4 14.09 -12.68 -16.45
N ALA A 5 14.03 -13.79 -17.17
CA ALA A 5 12.88 -14.69 -17.17
C ALA A 5 12.74 -15.42 -15.83
N VAL A 6 11.50 -15.46 -15.35
CA VAL A 6 11.10 -16.05 -14.06
C VAL A 6 9.92 -16.99 -14.28
N SER A 7 9.90 -18.10 -13.56
CA SER A 7 8.77 -19.04 -13.51
C SER A 7 8.20 -19.09 -12.10
N GLU A 8 6.87 -19.00 -11.98
CA GLU A 8 6.13 -19.05 -10.72
C GLU A 8 5.30 -20.33 -10.68
N ASP A 9 5.42 -21.12 -9.60
CA ASP A 9 4.55 -22.27 -9.34
C ASP A 9 4.25 -22.37 -7.83
N ASN A 10 2.97 -22.43 -7.45
CA ASN A 10 2.53 -22.63 -6.06
C ASN A 10 3.23 -21.74 -5.01
N GLY A 11 3.51 -20.48 -5.35
CA GLY A 11 4.22 -19.53 -4.46
C GLY A 11 5.74 -19.75 -4.36
N HIS A 12 6.29 -20.60 -5.21
CA HIS A 12 7.72 -20.77 -5.44
C HIS A 12 8.13 -20.05 -6.72
N VAL A 13 9.28 -19.39 -6.66
CA VAL A 13 9.82 -18.59 -7.77
C VAL A 13 11.16 -19.18 -8.20
N VAL A 14 11.29 -19.46 -9.48
CA VAL A 14 12.51 -19.98 -10.09
C VAL A 14 13.03 -19.00 -11.13
N PHE A 15 14.27 -18.55 -10.95
CA PHE A 15 14.95 -17.65 -11.88
C PHE A 15 15.61 -18.48 -12.98
N LEU A 16 15.12 -18.32 -14.22
CA LEU A 16 15.55 -19.13 -15.37
C LEU A 16 16.91 -18.72 -15.95
N ARG A 17 17.57 -17.70 -15.38
CA ARG A 17 18.88 -17.15 -15.80
C ARG A 17 18.95 -16.81 -17.30
N ARG A 18 17.79 -16.54 -17.90
CA ARG A 18 17.65 -16.19 -19.32
C ARG A 18 17.23 -14.74 -19.42
N ILE A 19 17.88 -13.98 -20.29
CA ILE A 19 17.51 -12.59 -20.59
C ILE A 19 16.47 -12.61 -21.71
N VAL A 20 15.38 -11.88 -21.54
CA VAL A 20 14.32 -11.73 -22.56
C VAL A 20 14.03 -10.24 -22.84
N PRO A 21 13.68 -9.87 -24.08
CA PRO A 21 13.28 -8.51 -24.40
C PRO A 21 11.95 -8.17 -23.72
N GLY A 22 11.84 -6.99 -23.12
CA GLY A 22 10.65 -6.55 -22.38
C GLY A 22 10.97 -5.73 -21.13
N GLY A 23 9.95 -5.08 -20.57
CA GLY A 23 9.99 -4.52 -19.21
C GLY A 23 9.75 -5.62 -18.18
N ALA A 24 10.09 -5.38 -16.91
CA ALA A 24 9.71 -6.30 -15.84
C ALA A 24 8.27 -5.98 -15.41
N ASP A 25 7.39 -6.98 -15.42
CA ASP A 25 5.96 -6.79 -15.11
C ASP A 25 5.67 -6.94 -13.60
N LYS A 26 6.57 -7.58 -12.84
CA LYS A 26 6.45 -7.84 -11.40
C LYS A 26 7.78 -7.66 -10.68
N SER A 27 7.69 -7.35 -9.39
CA SER A 27 8.84 -7.30 -8.47
C SER A 27 8.87 -8.53 -7.57
N TYR A 28 10.04 -9.19 -7.47
CA TYR A 28 10.21 -10.45 -6.73
C TYR A 28 10.91 -10.30 -5.38
N GLY A 29 10.99 -9.09 -4.82
CA GLY A 29 11.77 -8.80 -3.60
C GLY A 29 11.35 -9.65 -2.38
N VAL A 30 10.04 -9.77 -2.12
CA VAL A 30 9.53 -10.58 -1.00
C VAL A 30 9.83 -12.07 -1.19
N HIS A 31 9.83 -12.56 -2.43
CA HIS A 31 10.22 -13.93 -2.75
C HIS A 31 11.71 -14.17 -2.50
N VAL A 32 12.57 -13.21 -2.85
CA VAL A 32 14.01 -13.28 -2.57
C VAL A 32 14.29 -13.24 -1.07
N ALA A 33 13.59 -12.40 -0.31
CA ALA A 33 13.65 -12.36 1.14
C ALA A 33 13.32 -13.73 1.78
N ARG A 34 12.26 -14.39 1.28
CA ARG A 34 11.91 -15.75 1.73
C ARG A 34 13.01 -16.76 1.41
N MET A 35 13.58 -16.73 0.20
CA MET A 35 14.69 -17.61 -0.19
C MET A 35 15.97 -17.35 0.63
N ALA A 36 16.20 -16.11 1.06
CA ALA A 36 17.32 -15.71 1.90
C ALA A 36 17.18 -16.14 3.37
N GLY A 37 16.06 -16.79 3.74
CA GLY A 37 15.84 -17.28 5.11
C GLY A 37 15.42 -16.19 6.10
N ILE A 38 14.88 -15.07 5.61
CA ILE A 38 14.30 -14.05 6.49
C ILE A 38 13.14 -14.67 7.31
N PRO A 39 13.01 -14.35 8.61
CA PRO A 39 11.96 -14.92 9.46
C PRO A 39 10.55 -14.80 8.86
N GLY A 40 9.77 -15.87 8.96
CA GLY A 40 8.43 -15.95 8.36
C GLY A 40 7.49 -14.84 8.83
N SER A 41 7.60 -14.38 10.09
CA SER A 41 6.84 -13.24 10.60
C SER A 41 7.10 -11.94 9.84
N VAL A 42 8.34 -11.71 9.42
CA VAL A 42 8.73 -10.53 8.63
C VAL A 42 8.25 -10.67 7.19
N VAL A 43 8.41 -11.85 6.59
CA VAL A 43 7.96 -12.13 5.22
C VAL A 43 6.45 -11.98 5.10
N ASN A 44 5.68 -12.51 6.06
CA ASN A 44 4.22 -12.41 6.08
C ASN A 44 3.76 -10.94 6.18
N ARG A 45 4.38 -10.17 7.10
CA ARG A 45 4.08 -8.75 7.22
C ARG A 45 4.40 -7.97 5.94
N ALA A 46 5.48 -8.32 5.25
CA ALA A 46 5.81 -7.70 3.96
C ALA A 46 4.76 -8.00 2.88
N TRP A 47 4.18 -9.21 2.88
CA TRP A 47 3.05 -9.55 1.99
C TRP A 47 1.80 -8.73 2.29
N GLU A 48 1.44 -8.58 3.56
CA GLU A 48 0.30 -7.75 3.98
C GLU A 48 0.45 -6.29 3.50
N TYR A 49 1.64 -5.70 3.70
CA TYR A 49 1.92 -4.35 3.21
C TYR A 49 1.92 -4.25 1.69
N LEU A 50 2.43 -5.26 0.98
CA LEU A 50 2.41 -5.28 -0.48
C LEU A 50 0.96 -5.26 -0.99
N SER A 51 0.10 -6.11 -0.45
CA SER A 51 -1.32 -6.13 -0.81
C SER A 51 -2.02 -4.81 -0.51
N TYR A 52 -1.69 -4.17 0.62
CA TYR A 52 -2.20 -2.85 0.96
C TYR A 52 -1.75 -1.76 -0.04
N LEU A 53 -0.47 -1.74 -0.42
CA LEU A 53 0.09 -0.76 -1.35
C LEU A 53 -0.43 -0.92 -2.79
N GLU A 54 -0.63 -2.17 -3.21
CA GLU A 54 -1.24 -2.50 -4.51
C GLU A 54 -2.72 -2.10 -4.54
N ALA A 55 -3.46 -2.30 -3.45
CA ALA A 55 -4.86 -1.89 -3.32
C ALA A 55 -5.05 -0.37 -3.34
N GLN A 56 -4.12 0.41 -2.76
CA GLN A 56 -4.20 1.87 -2.70
C GLN A 56 -3.76 2.61 -3.99
N GLY A 57 -3.63 1.91 -5.11
CA GLY A 57 -3.47 2.58 -6.40
C GLY A 57 -2.09 3.18 -6.65
N THR A 58 -1.07 2.80 -5.88
CA THR A 58 0.34 3.01 -6.30
C THR A 58 0.83 1.92 -7.26
N GLY A 59 -0.08 1.32 -8.03
CA GLY A 59 0.16 0.32 -9.08
C GLY A 59 0.90 0.84 -10.33
N LYS A 60 1.79 1.84 -10.20
CA LYS A 60 2.71 2.29 -11.25
C LYS A 60 4.12 2.51 -10.71
N VAL A 61 4.68 1.50 -10.05
CA VAL A 61 6.15 1.43 -9.87
C VAL A 61 6.83 0.74 -11.07
N GLY A 62 6.07 0.16 -12.01
CA GLY A 62 6.61 -0.49 -13.22
C GLY A 62 6.55 0.30 -14.55
N SER A 63 5.72 1.35 -14.65
CA SER A 63 5.46 2.03 -15.95
C SER A 63 6.14 3.38 -16.05
N ARG A 64 7.47 3.41 -16.03
CA ARG A 64 8.25 4.54 -16.56
C ARG A 64 9.38 4.04 -17.44
N ALA A 65 9.02 3.58 -18.63
CA ALA A 65 9.95 3.48 -19.75
C ALA A 65 9.29 3.98 -21.03
N GLY A 66 9.68 5.21 -21.43
CA GLY A 66 9.72 5.63 -22.83
C GLY A 66 8.71 6.69 -23.26
N LYS A 67 9.08 7.97 -23.12
CA LYS A 67 9.11 8.94 -24.23
C LYS A 67 9.89 10.19 -23.82
N GLY A 68 10.92 10.51 -24.59
CA GLY A 68 11.83 11.63 -24.33
C GLY A 68 11.18 13.01 -24.55
N SER A 69 11.65 13.98 -23.76
CA SER A 69 11.78 15.40 -24.07
C SER A 69 12.43 16.10 -22.85
N PRO A 70 13.44 16.98 -23.03
CA PRO A 70 14.00 17.73 -21.92
C PRO A 70 13.09 18.92 -21.66
N ARG A 71 12.18 18.81 -20.69
CA ARG A 71 11.46 19.96 -20.15
C ARG A 71 11.92 20.22 -18.73
N ARG A 72 12.83 21.19 -18.65
CA ARG A 72 12.93 22.29 -17.68
C ARG A 72 12.52 21.94 -16.24
N ALA A 73 13.51 22.00 -15.36
CA ALA A 73 13.32 22.06 -13.92
C ALA A 73 12.31 23.16 -13.55
N GLU A 74 11.22 22.74 -12.92
CA GLU A 74 10.38 23.56 -12.06
C GLU A 74 10.29 22.80 -10.73
N PRO A 75 10.51 23.47 -9.58
CA PRO A 75 10.38 22.84 -8.28
C PRO A 75 8.89 22.66 -8.00
N HIS A 76 8.34 21.53 -8.47
CA HIS A 76 7.03 21.09 -8.00
C HIS A 76 7.20 20.72 -6.54
N GLN A 77 6.88 21.69 -5.67
CA GLN A 77 6.58 21.47 -4.27
C GLN A 77 5.70 20.24 -4.18
N GLN A 78 6.26 19.14 -3.67
CA GLN A 78 5.48 18.01 -3.23
C GLN A 78 4.55 18.55 -2.16
N LEU A 79 3.30 18.82 -2.54
CA LEU A 79 2.23 19.04 -1.59
C LEU A 79 2.23 17.83 -0.66
N PRO A 80 2.15 18.02 0.67
CA PRO A 80 1.94 16.92 1.57
C PRO A 80 0.73 16.14 1.04
N LEU A 81 0.92 14.84 0.83
CA LEU A 81 -0.17 13.92 0.66
C LEU A 81 -0.95 13.98 1.97
N MET A 82 -1.86 14.96 2.09
CA MET A 82 -2.83 15.03 3.17
C MET A 82 -3.64 13.76 2.97
N GLN A 83 -3.26 12.73 3.71
CA GLN A 83 -4.10 11.58 3.94
C GLN A 83 -5.40 12.20 4.45
N MET A 84 -6.44 12.20 3.61
CA MET A 84 -7.77 12.57 4.06
C MET A 84 -8.09 11.54 5.14
N THR A 85 -7.83 11.92 6.39
CA THR A 85 -8.21 11.14 7.54
C THR A 85 -9.73 11.03 7.46
N PRO A 86 -10.30 9.81 7.46
CA PRO A 86 -11.74 9.66 7.54
C PRO A 86 -12.27 10.54 8.68
N ALA A 87 -13.34 11.28 8.46
CA ALA A 87 -13.84 12.28 9.42
C ALA A 87 -14.10 11.65 10.81
N VAL A 88 -14.42 10.36 10.82
CA VAL A 88 -14.57 9.53 12.03
C VAL A 88 -13.30 9.48 12.88
N ILE A 89 -12.12 9.45 12.29
CA ILE A 89 -10.83 9.38 13.02
C ILE A 89 -10.54 10.70 13.73
N GLU A 90 -10.81 11.83 13.09
CA GLU A 90 -10.63 13.15 13.71
C GLU A 90 -11.58 13.33 14.91
N GLU A 91 -12.84 12.90 14.78
CA GLU A 91 -13.81 12.94 15.86
C GLU A 91 -13.40 12.05 17.04
N LEU A 92 -12.83 10.87 16.76
CA LEU A 92 -12.34 9.96 17.79
C LEU A 92 -11.12 10.54 18.53
N LEU A 93 -10.19 11.18 17.81
CA LEU A 93 -9.00 11.81 18.40
C LEU A 93 -9.34 13.01 19.28
N GLY A 94 -10.44 13.73 18.97
CA GLY A 94 -10.93 14.85 19.76
C GLY A 94 -11.77 14.46 20.98
N MET A 95 -12.11 13.19 21.14
CA MET A 95 -13.00 12.73 22.20
C MET A 95 -12.25 12.47 23.50
N ASP A 96 -12.64 13.17 24.57
CA ASP A 96 -12.16 12.88 25.92
C ASP A 96 -13.00 11.79 26.56
N VAL A 97 -12.51 10.56 26.48
CA VAL A 97 -13.17 9.37 27.05
C VAL A 97 -13.25 9.43 28.58
N SER A 98 -12.39 10.22 29.23
CA SER A 98 -12.33 10.28 30.69
C SER A 98 -13.41 11.17 31.33
N SER A 99 -14.04 12.05 30.56
CA SER A 99 -15.04 13.00 31.03
C SER A 99 -16.48 12.69 30.61
N ILE A 100 -16.69 11.69 29.74
CA ILE A 100 -18.03 11.29 29.28
C ILE A 100 -18.66 10.24 30.19
N THR A 101 -19.98 10.31 30.33
CA THR A 101 -20.72 9.27 31.06
C THR A 101 -20.77 7.97 30.24
N PRO A 102 -20.91 6.79 30.89
CA PRO A 102 -21.04 5.52 30.16
C PRO A 102 -22.17 5.50 29.13
N LEU A 103 -23.28 6.19 29.40
CA LEU A 103 -24.40 6.30 28.47
C LEU A 103 -24.05 7.16 27.24
N GLU A 104 -23.39 8.30 27.46
CA GLU A 104 -22.90 9.15 26.37
C GLU A 104 -21.85 8.43 25.52
N ALA A 105 -20.96 7.66 26.15
CA ALA A 105 -19.98 6.84 25.43
C ALA A 105 -20.66 5.84 24.49
N ILE A 106 -21.70 5.14 24.96
CA ILE A 106 -22.47 4.20 24.12
C ILE A 106 -23.14 4.91 22.95
N ASN A 107 -23.77 6.07 23.20
CA ASN A 107 -24.41 6.85 22.14
C ASN A 107 -23.40 7.35 21.09
N ARG A 108 -22.25 7.88 21.54
CA ARG A 108 -21.16 8.33 20.65
C ARG A 108 -20.57 7.19 19.82
N LEU A 109 -20.37 6.02 20.42
CA LEU A 109 -19.89 4.83 19.70
C LEU A 109 -20.89 4.38 18.62
N TYR A 110 -22.19 4.49 18.88
CA TYR A 110 -23.22 4.20 17.89
C TYR A 110 -23.15 5.18 16.70
N GLU A 111 -23.04 6.47 16.96
CA GLU A 111 -22.91 7.52 15.93
C GLU A 111 -21.66 7.32 15.07
N LEU A 112 -20.51 7.04 15.70
CA LEU A 112 -19.24 6.79 15.00
C LEU A 112 -19.33 5.55 14.09
N LYS A 113 -20.01 4.49 14.54
CA LYS A 113 -20.22 3.28 13.75
C LYS A 113 -21.04 3.54 12.49
N GLU A 114 -22.12 4.31 12.60
CA GLU A 114 -22.96 4.63 11.44
C GLU A 114 -22.23 5.54 10.45
N LYS A 115 -21.46 6.53 10.94
CA LYS A 115 -20.59 7.36 10.08
C LYS A 115 -19.52 6.53 9.38
N ALA A 116 -18.88 5.59 10.08
CA ALA A 116 -17.85 4.72 9.49
C ALA A 116 -18.38 3.80 8.39
N LYS A 117 -19.64 3.34 8.51
CA LYS A 117 -20.30 2.58 7.43
C LYS A 117 -20.57 3.47 6.21
N ALA A 118 -21.09 4.68 6.43
CA ALA A 118 -21.35 5.62 5.33
C ALA A 118 -20.06 5.99 4.57
N ASP A 119 -18.96 6.21 5.29
CA ASP A 119 -17.63 6.45 4.71
C ASP A 119 -17.07 5.21 3.97
N SER A 120 -17.48 3.99 4.34
CA SER A 120 -17.06 2.75 3.67
C SER A 120 -17.87 2.41 2.41
N GLU A 121 -19.04 3.03 2.25
CA GLU A 121 -19.94 2.85 1.10
C GLU A 121 -19.75 3.93 0.01
N MET A 122 -18.96 4.98 0.27
CA MET A 122 -18.50 5.99 -0.71
C MET A 122 -17.18 5.59 -1.39
#